data_AF-A0A7C8GSM5-F1
#
_entry.id   AF-A0A7C8GSM5-F1
#
_cell.length_a   1.000
_cell.length_b   1.000
_cell.length_c   1.000
_cell.angle_alpha   90.00
_cell.angle_beta   90.00
_cell.angle_gamma   90.00
#
_symmetry.space_group_name_H-M   'P 1'
#
loop_
_entity.id
_entity.type
_entity.pdbx_description
1 polymer ?
#
loop_
_entity_poly.entity_id
_entity_poly.type
_entity_poly.pdbx_seq_one_letter_code
_entity_poly.pdbx_strand_id
1 'polypeptide(L)'
;MYQQSSYQKEDMKKLCEQYQNYYVVGELMNGEKIEGIIQNVDHEGVTMLIPENIEVENSERQFGYGYGYPRRFYRRYYPYRYPLGLLSGLLLYPFLFPQSPYYPGYY
;
A
#
# COMPACT_ATOMS: atom_id res chain seq x y z
N MET A 1 -12.74 4.11 -31.30
CA MET A 1 -12.71 3.29 -30.07
C MET A 1 -12.09 4.06 -28.87
N TYR A 2 -12.30 5.38 -28.76
CA TYR A 2 -11.72 6.22 -27.69
C TYR A 2 -12.68 6.45 -26.51
N GLN A 3 -13.97 6.29 -26.74
CA GLN A 3 -15.02 6.66 -25.80
C GLN A 3 -15.15 5.70 -24.60
N GLN A 4 -14.67 4.46 -24.76
CA GLN A 4 -14.70 3.44 -23.69
C GLN A 4 -13.58 3.68 -22.66
N SER A 5 -12.41 4.15 -23.12
CA SER A 5 -11.26 4.44 -22.24
C SER A 5 -11.48 5.72 -21.41
N SER A 6 -12.15 6.73 -21.96
CA SER A 6 -12.49 7.94 -21.21
C SER A 6 -13.49 7.66 -20.09
N TYR A 7 -14.51 6.84 -20.36
CA TYR A 7 -15.52 6.45 -19.37
C TYR A 7 -14.89 5.66 -18.22
N GLN A 8 -14.02 4.70 -18.55
CA GLN A 8 -13.28 3.93 -17.54
C GLN A 8 -12.37 4.81 -16.66
N LYS A 9 -11.72 5.82 -17.25
CA LYS A 9 -10.87 6.76 -16.51
C LYS A 9 -11.68 7.62 -15.53
N GLU A 10 -12.86 8.09 -15.93
CA GLU A 10 -13.75 8.88 -15.08
C GLU A 10 -14.31 8.08 -13.90
N ASP A 11 -14.73 6.84 -14.16
CA ASP A 11 -15.22 5.95 -13.10
C ASP A 11 -14.12 5.60 -12.11
N MET A 12 -12.91 5.30 -12.61
CA MET A 12 -11.74 5.06 -11.76
C MET A 12 -11.40 6.29 -10.92
N LYS A 13 -11.48 7.51 -11.50
CA LYS A 13 -11.26 8.75 -10.76
C LYS A 13 -12.23 8.89 -9.59
N LYS A 14 -13.53 8.72 -9.83
CA LYS A 14 -14.56 8.81 -8.79
C LYS A 14 -14.31 7.79 -7.67
N LEU A 15 -13.89 6.58 -8.03
CA LEU A 15 -13.60 5.53 -7.07
C LEU A 15 -12.34 5.83 -6.24
N CYS A 16 -11.28 6.36 -6.87
CA CYS A 16 -10.10 6.86 -6.16
C CYS A 16 -10.47 8.01 -5.19
N GLU A 17 -11.32 8.95 -5.62
CA GLU A 17 -11.78 10.07 -4.78
C GLU A 17 -12.59 9.56 -3.58
N GLN A 18 -13.48 8.58 -3.81
CA GLN A 18 -14.26 7.95 -2.75
C GLN A 18 -13.37 7.27 -1.70
N TYR A 19 -12.26 6.66 -2.13
CA TYR A 19 -11.30 6.00 -1.24
C TYR A 19 -10.10 6.87 -0.88
N GLN A 20 -10.20 8.20 -1.04
CA GLN A 20 -9.15 9.10 -0.57
C GLN A 20 -8.95 8.94 0.94
N ASN A 21 -7.70 8.88 1.38
CA ASN A 21 -7.25 8.61 2.74
C ASN A 21 -7.50 7.17 3.25
N TYR A 22 -7.95 6.24 2.40
CA TYR A 22 -8.05 4.83 2.75
C TYR A 22 -6.84 4.04 2.24
N TYR A 23 -6.51 2.95 2.95
CA TYR A 23 -5.57 1.94 2.49
C TYR A 23 -6.28 1.00 1.51
N VAL A 24 -5.74 0.91 0.30
CA VAL A 24 -6.33 0.19 -0.82
C VAL A 24 -5.31 -0.71 -1.49
N VAL A 25 -5.80 -1.70 -2.23
CA VAL A 25 -5.03 -2.48 -3.19
C VAL A 25 -5.49 -2.08 -4.58
N GLY A 26 -4.62 -1.42 -5.33
CA GLY A 26 -4.80 -1.16 -6.74
C GLY A 26 -4.33 -2.34 -7.58
N GLU A 27 -5.06 -2.68 -8.63
CA GLU A 27 -4.62 -3.59 -9.66
C GLU A 27 -4.26 -2.78 -10.91
N LEU A 28 -3.09 -3.05 -11.47
CA LEU A 28 -2.60 -2.43 -12.69
C LEU A 28 -3.12 -3.20 -13.92
N MET A 29 -3.09 -2.57 -15.10
CA MET A 29 -3.51 -3.21 -16.36
C MET A 29 -2.70 -4.47 -16.72
N ASN A 30 -1.48 -4.61 -16.18
CA ASN A 30 -0.65 -5.81 -16.33
C ASN A 30 -0.97 -6.91 -15.30
N GLY A 31 -1.95 -6.69 -14.41
CA GLY A 31 -2.34 -7.60 -13.32
C GLY A 31 -1.48 -7.49 -12.05
N GLU A 32 -0.48 -6.61 -12.04
CA GLU A 32 0.33 -6.34 -10.86
C GLU A 32 -0.49 -5.61 -9.79
N LYS A 33 -0.26 -5.95 -8.52
CA LYS A 33 -0.98 -5.35 -7.39
C LYS A 33 -0.08 -4.39 -6.64
N ILE A 34 -0.60 -3.20 -6.39
CA ILE A 34 0.04 -2.18 -5.58
C ILE A 34 -0.81 -1.93 -4.34
N GLU A 35 -0.18 -1.77 -3.19
CA GLU A 35 -0.88 -1.42 -1.94
C GLU A 35 -0.41 -0.07 -1.43
N GLY A 36 -1.31 0.67 -0.79
CA GLY A 36 -0.97 1.97 -0.22
C GLY A 36 -2.17 2.79 0.18
N ILE A 37 -1.91 3.99 0.67
CA ILE A 37 -2.96 4.95 1.07
C ILE A 37 -3.12 5.97 -0.05
N ILE A 38 -4.35 6.20 -0.52
CA ILE A 38 -4.60 7.29 -1.48
C ILE A 38 -4.44 8.63 -0.77
N GLN A 39 -3.46 9.42 -1.16
CA GLN A 39 -3.20 10.75 -0.59
C GLN A 39 -3.97 11.85 -1.33
N ASN A 40 -3.92 11.83 -2.66
CA ASN A 40 -4.57 12.83 -3.51
C ASN A 40 -4.98 12.25 -4.86
N VAL A 41 -6.04 12.78 -5.47
CA VAL A 41 -6.56 12.40 -6.79
C VAL A 41 -6.76 13.67 -7.61
N ASP A 42 -6.09 13.74 -8.77
CA ASP A 42 -6.22 14.85 -9.72
C ASP A 42 -6.80 14.37 -11.06
N HIS A 43 -6.89 15.25 -12.05
CA HIS A 43 -7.36 14.91 -13.41
C HIS A 43 -6.42 13.96 -14.18
N GLU A 44 -5.13 13.93 -13.83
CA GLU A 44 -4.12 13.13 -14.52
C GLU A 44 -3.92 11.76 -13.88
N GLY A 45 -4.05 11.66 -12.55
CA GLY A 45 -3.58 10.51 -11.80
C GLY A 45 -3.97 10.54 -10.32
N VAL A 46 -3.62 9.47 -9.63
CA VAL A 46 -3.72 9.30 -8.18
C VAL A 46 -2.32 9.28 -7.57
N THR A 47 -2.15 9.95 -6.44
CA THR A 47 -0.96 9.89 -5.62
C THR A 47 -1.21 8.96 -4.44
N MET A 48 -0.42 7.90 -4.32
CA MET A 48 -0.52 6.91 -3.25
C MET A 48 0.73 6.91 -2.38
N LEU A 49 0.55 6.76 -1.08
CA LEU A 49 1.61 6.46 -0.12
C LEU A 49 1.84 4.95 -0.10
N ILE A 50 2.94 4.51 -0.70
CA ILE A 50 3.29 3.09 -0.83
C ILE A 50 4.17 2.68 0.35
N PRO A 51 3.87 1.56 1.04
CA PRO A 51 4.73 1.02 2.08
C PRO A 51 5.97 0.37 1.46
N GLU A 52 7.13 0.81 1.91
CA GLU A 52 8.43 0.18 1.67
C GLU A 52 8.91 -0.44 2.99
N ASN A 53 9.27 -1.73 2.95
CA ASN A 53 9.90 -2.38 4.09
C ASN A 53 11.38 -2.01 4.09
N ILE A 54 11.80 -1.25 5.09
CA ILE A 54 13.21 -0.93 5.27
C ILE A 54 13.78 -1.83 6.34
N GLU A 55 14.83 -2.54 5.95
CA GLU A 55 15.67 -3.24 6.89
C GLU A 55 16.47 -2.21 7.68
N VAL A 56 16.34 -2.24 9.01
CA VAL A 56 17.34 -1.61 9.86
C VAL A 56 18.61 -2.42 9.65
N GLU A 57 19.50 -1.94 8.77
CA GLU A 57 20.89 -2.37 8.80
C GLU A 57 21.35 -2.16 10.24
N ASN A 58 21.87 -3.22 10.85
CA ASN A 58 22.29 -3.23 12.25
C ASN A 58 23.30 -2.11 12.46
N SER A 59 22.83 -0.89 12.76
CA SER A 59 23.62 0.16 13.39
C SER A 59 24.25 -0.54 14.56
N GLU A 60 25.58 -0.59 14.58
CA GLU A 60 26.43 -1.25 15.56
C GLU A 60 26.09 -0.80 16.99
N ARG A 61 24.96 -1.28 17.52
CA ARG A 61 24.62 -1.12 18.92
C ARG A 61 25.61 -2.02 19.63
N GLN A 62 26.57 -1.41 20.31
CA GLN A 62 27.65 -2.04 21.11
C GLN A 62 27.17 -3.03 22.18
N PHE A 63 25.87 -3.33 22.27
CA PHE A 63 25.31 -4.36 23.13
C PHE A 63 24.51 -5.34 22.27
N GLY A 64 25.22 -6.36 21.79
CA GLY A 64 24.64 -7.53 21.16
C GLY A 64 23.77 -8.31 22.13
N TYR A 65 22.49 -8.41 21.82
CA TYR A 65 21.59 -9.47 22.26
C TYR A 65 20.88 -9.91 20.98
N GLY A 66 21.20 -11.04 20.38
CA GLY A 66 21.14 -12.38 20.95
C GLY A 66 20.29 -13.20 20.00
N TYR A 67 20.64 -14.45 19.79
CA TYR A 67 19.92 -15.44 18.98
C TYR A 67 18.39 -15.27 19.06
N GLY A 68 17.73 -15.05 17.92
CA GLY A 68 16.28 -15.26 17.78
C GLY A 68 15.34 -14.04 17.75
N TYR A 69 15.83 -12.80 17.79
CA TYR A 69 14.93 -11.65 17.64
C TYR A 69 14.54 -11.41 16.16
N PRO A 70 13.23 -11.23 15.86
CA PRO A 70 12.78 -10.95 14.50
C PRO A 70 13.43 -9.65 14.01
N ARG A 71 13.99 -9.69 12.78
CA ARG A 71 14.49 -8.49 12.09
C ARG A 71 13.41 -7.40 12.19
N ARG A 72 13.79 -6.23 12.72
CA ARG A 72 12.86 -5.11 12.84
C ARG A 72 12.78 -4.44 11.48
N PHE A 73 11.68 -4.65 10.78
CA PHE A 73 11.32 -3.87 9.59
C PHE A 73 10.43 -2.72 10.02
N TYR A 74 10.65 -1.54 9.46
CA TYR A 74 9.70 -0.44 9.56
C TYR A 74 9.12 -0.17 8.18
N ARG A 75 7.81 0.12 8.14
CA ARG A 75 7.13 0.54 6.91
C ARG A 75 7.36 2.04 6.73
N ARG A 76 8.23 2.40 5.80
CA ARG A 76 8.34 3.79 5.33
C ARG A 76 7.34 3.98 4.21
N TYR A 77 6.50 4.99 4.33
CA TYR A 77 5.59 5.36 3.27
C TYR A 77 6.25 6.41 2.38
N TYR A 78 6.25 6.18 1.07
CA TYR A 78 6.71 7.17 0.09
C TYR A 78 5.59 7.49 -0.90
N PRO A 79 5.45 8.76 -1.32
CA PRO A 79 4.45 9.14 -2.31
C PRO A 79 4.88 8.69 -3.70
N TYR A 80 3.95 8.08 -4.44
CA TYR A 80 4.14 7.72 -5.83
C TYR A 80 2.87 8.04 -6.63
N ARG A 81 3.03 8.53 -7.86
CA ARG A 81 1.92 8.95 -8.73
C ARG A 81 1.64 7.89 -9.80
N TYR A 82 0.41 7.41 -9.84
CA TYR A 82 -0.09 6.49 -10.85
C TYR A 82 -1.09 7.20 -11.77
N PRO A 83 -0.89 7.17 -13.10
CA PRO A 83 -1.91 7.58 -14.05
C PRO A 83 -3.17 6.73 -13.90
N LEU A 84 -4.36 7.37 -13.91
CA LEU A 84 -5.63 6.66 -13.73
C LEU A 84 -5.88 5.56 -14.78
N GLY A 85 -5.37 5.77 -16.01
CA GLY A 85 -5.50 4.78 -17.08
C GLY A 85 -4.63 3.52 -16.89
N LEU A 86 -3.70 3.52 -15.93
CA LEU A 86 -2.92 2.33 -15.59
C LEU A 86 -3.64 1.43 -14.57
N LEU A 87 -4.65 1.94 -13.86
CA LEU A 87 -5.41 1.18 -12.88
C LEU A 87 -6.56 0.44 -13.56
N SER A 88 -6.60 -0.87 -13.42
CA SER A 88 -7.70 -1.72 -13.87
C SER A 88 -8.77 -1.87 -12.78
N GLY A 89 -8.39 -1.79 -11.51
CA GLY A 89 -9.28 -1.96 -10.37
C GLY A 89 -8.70 -1.43 -9.06
N LEU A 90 -9.59 -1.26 -8.08
CA LEU A 90 -9.25 -0.82 -6.73
C LEU A 90 -10.12 -1.59 -5.73
N LEU A 91 -9.47 -2.17 -4.73
CA LEU A 91 -10.09 -2.92 -3.65
C LEU A 91 -9.76 -2.23 -2.33
N LEU A 92 -10.76 -1.99 -1.49
CA LEU A 92 -10.51 -1.57 -0.12
C LEU A 92 -9.82 -2.71 0.61
N TYR A 93 -8.66 -2.45 1.22
CA TYR A 93 -7.96 -3.51 1.95
C TYR A 93 -8.81 -3.88 3.18
N PRO A 94 -9.27 -5.14 3.28
CA PRO A 94 -10.00 -5.53 4.46
C PRO A 94 -9.03 -5.54 5.64
N PHE A 95 -9.27 -4.72 6.65
CA PHE A 95 -8.64 -4.83 7.97
C PHE A 95 -9.14 -6.11 8.69
N LEU A 96 -9.06 -7.26 8.04
CA LEU A 96 -9.22 -8.57 8.65
C LEU A 96 -7.89 -8.85 9.36
N PHE A 97 -7.78 -8.32 10.59
CA PHE A 97 -6.63 -8.48 11.47
C PHE A 97 -6.06 -9.91 11.42
N PRO A 98 -4.78 -10.12 11.05
CA PRO A 98 -4.10 -11.35 11.44
C PRO A 98 -3.97 -11.37 12.96
N GLN A 99 -4.22 -12.53 13.55
CA GLN A 99 -4.21 -12.79 14.98
C GLN A 99 -3.00 -12.13 15.66
N SER A 100 -3.26 -11.35 16.72
CA SER A 100 -2.23 -10.95 17.67
C SER A 100 -1.38 -12.18 18.01
N PRO A 101 -0.04 -12.10 18.00
CA PRO A 101 0.79 -13.23 18.39
C PRO A 101 0.40 -13.62 19.81
N TYR A 102 -0.26 -14.77 19.93
CA TYR A 102 -0.61 -15.36 21.21
C TYR A 102 0.72 -15.69 21.90
N TYR A 103 1.15 -14.85 22.84
CA TYR A 103 2.26 -15.18 23.72
C TYR A 103 1.76 -16.26 24.68
N PRO A 104 2.22 -17.52 24.59
CA PRO A 104 1.90 -18.50 25.61
C PRO A 104 2.57 -18.02 26.90
N GLY A 105 1.75 -17.65 27.89
CA GLY A 105 2.23 -17.39 29.23
C GLY A 105 2.85 -18.66 29.79
N TYR A 106 4.12 -18.60 30.20
CA TYR A 106 4.72 -19.65 30.98
C TYR A 106 4.13 -19.59 32.39
N TYR A 107 3.36 -20.62 32.75
CA TYR A 107 2.93 -20.91 34.13
C TYR A 107 3.89 -21.90 34.76
#